data_AF-I0GSF7-F1
#
_entry.id   AF-I0GSF7-F1
#
_cell.length_a   1.000
_cell.length_b   1.000
_cell.length_c   1.000
_cell.angle_alpha   90.00
_cell.angle_beta   90.00
_cell.angle_gamma   90.00
#
_symmetry.space_group_name_H-M   'P 1'
#
loop_
_entity.id
_entity.type
_entity.pdbx_description
1 polymer ?
#
loop_
_entity_poly.entity_id
_entity_poly.type
_entity_poly.pdbx_seq_one_letter_code
_entity_poly.pdbx_strand_id
1 'polypeptide(L)' 'MKYKGQGLEILGLPCNQFAGQEPGSNNKVQEFCRLNYGVTFQIFEKGDVRGETAQPFFKYLTEQQRLRSCSD' A
#
# COMPACT_ATOMS: atom_id res chain seq x y z
N MET A 1 17.85 2.56 -2.74
CA MET A 1 17.29 1.35 -3.39
C MET A 1 18.28 0.80 -4.40
N LYS A 2 18.62 -0.50 -4.33
CA LYS A 2 19.64 -1.13 -5.19
C LYS A 2 19.28 -1.15 -6.69
N TYR A 3 18.00 -1.24 -7.04
CA TYR A 3 17.54 -1.47 -8.42
C TYR A 3 16.89 -0.25 -9.09
N LYS A 4 16.88 0.92 -8.44
CA LYS A 4 16.24 2.12 -8.99
C LYS A 4 16.85 2.54 -10.34
N GLY A 5 18.17 2.44 -10.48
CA GLY A 5 18.87 2.71 -11.74
C GLY A 5 18.61 1.69 -12.85
N GLN A 6 17.88 0.60 -12.57
CA GLN A 6 17.48 -0.44 -13.54
C GLN A 6 16.00 -0.34 -13.90
N GLY A 7 15.31 0.73 -13.49
CA GLY A 7 13.89 0.97 -13.80
C GLY A 7 12.91 0.38 -12.78
N LEU A 8 13.38 -0.19 -11.66
CA LEU A 8 12.48 -0.62 -10.58
C LEU A 8 12.04 0.58 -9.74
N GLU A 9 10.73 0.80 -9.66
CA GLU A 9 10.11 1.75 -8.74
C GLU A 9 9.24 1.00 -7.72
N ILE A 10 9.23 1.46 -6.47
CA ILE A 10 8.45 0.87 -5.39
C ILE A 10 7.41 1.89 -4.95
N LEU A 11 6.17 1.46 -4.78
CA LEU A 11 5.05 2.28 -4.33
C LEU A 11 4.44 1.67 -3.06
N GLY A 12 4.32 2.47 -2.00
CA GLY A 12 3.67 2.06 -0.76
C GLY A 12 2.23 2.54 -0.69
N LEU A 13 1.30 1.63 -0.42
CA LEU A 13 -0.13 1.88 -0.37
C LEU A 13 -0.67 1.43 0.99
N PRO A 14 -0.73 2.34 1.99
CA PRO A 14 -1.20 1.98 3.32
C PRO A 14 -2.68 1.56 3.32
N CYS A 15 -3.03 0.58 4.15
CA CYS A 15 -4.40 0.07 4.26
C CYS A 15 -4.66 -0.46 5.69
N ASN A 16 -5.86 -0.22 6.21
CA ASN A 16 -6.24 -0.64 7.56
C ASN A 16 -7.22 -1.84 7.62
N GLN A 17 -7.58 -2.41 6.46
CA GLN A 17 -8.60 -3.48 6.37
C GLN A 17 -8.10 -4.85 6.86
N PHE A 18 -6.82 -4.97 7.23
CA PHE A 18 -6.20 -6.21 7.69
C PHE A 18 -5.95 -6.12 9.20
N ALA A 19 -6.92 -6.60 9.99
CA ALA A 19 -6.86 -6.63 11.46
C ALA A 19 -6.53 -5.27 12.11
N GLY A 20 -6.83 -4.15 11.43
CA GLY A 20 -6.66 -2.81 12.01
C GLY A 20 -5.20 -2.40 12.27
N GLN A 21 -4.23 -2.97 11.54
CA GLN A 21 -2.80 -2.74 11.80
C GLN A 21 -2.30 -1.33 11.44
N GLU A 22 -3.08 -0.54 10.71
CA GLU A 22 -2.73 0.82 10.27
C GLU A 22 -3.79 1.85 10.74
N PRO A 23 -4.02 1.99 12.06
CA PRO A 23 -5.09 2.82 12.61
C PRO A 23 -4.81 4.32 12.48
N GLY A 24 -3.55 4.72 12.24
CA GLY A 24 -3.12 6.12 12.16
C GLY A 24 -3.69 6.89 10.96
N SER A 25 -3.75 8.22 11.07
CA SER A 25 -4.08 9.13 9.96
C SER A 25 -2.98 9.16 8.89
N ASN A 26 -3.31 9.51 7.64
CA ASN A 26 -2.36 9.58 6.50
C ASN A 26 -1.01 10.24 6.85
N ASN A 27 -1.05 11.42 7.48
CA ASN A 27 0.17 12.15 7.86
C ASN A 27 1.04 11.38 8.86
N LYS A 28 0.43 10.66 9.80
CA LYS A 28 1.14 9.85 10.80
C LYS A 28 1.76 8.62 10.18
N VAL A 29 1.11 8.01 9.18
CA VAL A 29 1.65 6.82 8.49
C VAL A 29 2.89 7.17 7.68
N GLN A 30 2.86 8.26 6.89
CA GLN A 30 4.02 8.69 6.13
C GLN A 30 5.20 9.04 7.03
N GLU A 31 4.93 9.80 8.10
CA GLU A 31 5.95 10.17 9.07
C GLU A 31 6.52 8.96 9.79
N PHE A 32 5.67 8.02 10.23
CA PHE A 32 6.08 6.77 10.88
C PHE A 32 6.97 5.93 9.96
N CYS A 33 6.57 5.70 8.70
CA CYS A 33 7.36 4.90 7.76
C CYS A 33 8.72 5.53 7.47
N ARG A 34 8.76 6.86 7.29
CA ARG A 34 10.02 7.58 7.01
C ARG A 34 10.94 7.59 8.23
N LEU A 35 10.42 7.87 9.42
CA LEU A 35 11.21 7.99 10.64
C LEU A 35 11.72 6.64 11.15
N ASN A 36 10.89 5.59 11.12
CA ASN A 36 11.23 4.30 11.73
C ASN A 36 11.91 3.32 10.78
N TYR A 37 11.64 3.41 9.48
CA TYR A 37 12.16 2.45 8.49
C TYR A 37 13.04 3.08 7.40
N GLY A 38 13.22 4.41 7.43
CA GLY A 38 14.09 5.11 6.48
C GLY A 38 13.67 4.92 5.02
N VAL A 39 12.38 4.67 4.77
CA VAL A 39 11.89 4.40 3.41
C VAL A 39 12.08 5.63 2.54
N THR A 40 12.55 5.39 1.31
CA THR A 40 12.82 6.42 0.30
C THR A 40 11.90 6.31 -0.92
N PHE A 41 10.97 5.35 -0.90
CA PHE A 41 9.93 5.22 -1.92
C PHE A 41 8.72 6.08 -1.59
N GLN A 42 7.92 6.36 -2.62
CA GLN A 42 6.68 7.09 -2.49
C GLN A 42 5.65 6.28 -1.70
N ILE A 43 5.10 6.90 -0.65
CA ILE A 43 3.97 6.41 0.12
C ILE A 43 2.75 7.26 -0.24
N PHE A 44 1.67 6.62 -0.70
CA PHE A 44 0.41 7.29 -1.02
C PHE A 44 -0.47 7.48 0.21
N GLU A 45 -1.62 8.11 0.02
CA GLU A 45 -2.64 8.18 1.05
C GLU A 45 -3.20 6.80 1.38
N LYS A 46 -3.60 6.61 2.65
CA LYS A 46 -4.25 5.38 3.09
C LYS A 46 -5.56 5.19 2.34
N GLY A 47 -5.85 3.98 1.94
CA GLY A 47 -7.11 3.66 1.28
C GLY A 47 -7.51 2.21 1.45
N ASP A 48 -8.73 1.92 1.01
CA ASP A 48 -9.26 0.56 0.97
C ASP A 48 -8.73 -0.17 -0.26
N VAL A 49 -8.49 -1.47 -0.09
CA VAL A 49 -7.99 -2.37 -1.13
C VAL A 49 -8.94 -3.56 -1.37
N ARG A 50 -9.97 -3.71 -0.53
CA ARG A 50 -11.03 -4.71 -0.65
C ARG A 50 -12.41 -4.05 -0.66
N GLY A 51 -13.38 -4.76 -1.23
CA GLY A 51 -14.79 -4.35 -1.26
C GLY A 51 -15.07 -3.23 -2.27
N GLU A 52 -16.28 -2.67 -2.18
CA GLU A 52 -16.77 -1.65 -3.12
C GLU A 52 -15.98 -0.35 -3.07
N THR A 53 -15.42 0.00 -1.91
CA THR A 53 -14.62 1.20 -1.68
C THR A 53 -13.16 1.05 -2.08
N ALA A 54 -12.74 -0.15 -2.55
CA ALA A 54 -11.36 -0.38 -2.95
C ALA A 54 -10.91 0.62 -4.02
N GLN A 55 -9.67 1.10 -3.89
CA GLN A 55 -9.07 2.02 -4.84
C GLN A 55 -9.09 1.42 -6.26
N PRO A 56 -9.45 2.19 -7.31
CA PRO A 56 -9.62 1.66 -8.66
C PRO A 56 -8.40 0.90 -9.21
N PHE A 57 -7.18 1.38 -8.91
CA PHE A 57 -5.97 0.68 -9.35
C PHE A 57 -5.85 -0.70 -8.68
N PHE A 58 -6.26 -0.84 -7.41
CA PHE A 58 -6.13 -2.10 -6.69
C PHE A 58 -7.15 -3.11 -7.23
N LYS A 59 -8.39 -2.67 -7.51
CA LYS A 59 -9.39 -3.47 -8.22
C LYS A 59 -8.83 -4.04 -9.52
N TYR A 60 -8.26 -3.15 -10.36
CA TYR A 60 -7.63 -3.55 -11.62
C TYR A 60 -6.52 -4.59 -11.41
N LEU A 61 -5.58 -4.38 -10.47
CA LEU A 61 -4.50 -5.33 -10.21
C LEU A 61 -5.02 -6.71 -9.80
N THR A 62 -6.06 -6.75 -8.94
CA THR A 62 -6.66 -8.01 -8.47
C THR A 62 -7.44 -8.76 -9.56
N GLU A 63 -7.94 -8.05 -10.57
CA GLU A 63 -8.55 -8.66 -11.76
C GLU A 63 -7.50 -9.24 -12.71
N GLN A 64 -6.39 -8.52 -12.94
CA GLN A 64 -5.31 -8.96 -13.83
C GLN A 64 -4.54 -10.16 -13.27
N GLN A 65 -4.38 -10.20 -11.96
CA GLN A 65 -3.72 -11.29 -11.27
C GLN A 65 -4.59 -11.67 -10.09
N ARG A 66 -5.36 -12.75 -10.25
CA ARG A 66 -6.16 -13.32 -9.18
C ARG A 66 -5.22 -13.67 -8.03
N LEU A 67 -5.14 -12.79 -7.03
CA LEU A 67 -4.45 -13.04 -5.78
C LEU A 67 -5.04 -14.34 -5.25
N ARG A 68 -4.22 -15.36 -5.00
CA ARG A 68 -4.70 -16.62 -4.40
C ARG A 68 -5.36 -16.24 -3.07
N SER A 69 -6.69 -16.28 -3.06
CA SER A 69 -7.62 -16.01 -1.96
C SER A 69 -6.97 -15.53 -0.66
N CYS A 70 -7.10 -14.24 -0.35
CA CYS A 70 -7.56 -13.94 0.99
C CYS A 70 -9.04 -14.29 1.00
N SER A 71 -9.37 -15.50 1.46
CA SER A 71 -10.75 -15.88 1.76
C SER A 71 -11.31 -14.86 2.74
N ASP A 72 -12.56 -14.47 2.50
CA ASP A 72 -13.37 -13.65 3.42
C ASP A 72 -13.30 -14.15 4.86
#